data_AF-A0A7Z0VTD4-F1
#
_entry.id   AF-A0A7Z0VTD4-F1
#
_cell.length_a   1.000
_cell.length_b   1.000
_cell.length_c   1.000
_cell.angle_alpha   90.00
_cell.angle_beta   90.00
_cell.angle_gamma   90.00
#
_symmetry.space_group_name_H-M   'P 1'
#
loop_
_entity.id
_entity.type
_entity.pdbx_description
1 polymer ?
#
loop_
_entity_poly.entity_id
_entity_poly.type
_entity_poly.pdbx_seq_one_letter_code
_entity_poly.pdbx_strand_id
1 'polypeptide(L)'
;RTGARDTGDIAGVRHMGRRITIETKDYGGRLLPAQWTSEAHTEMGNDDALAGIVVAKRRAVADPGSQWVLMTLNDLVALLTGSRPDTDL
;
A
#
# COMPACT_ATOMS: atom_id res chain seq x y z
N ARG A 1 -12.10 13.14 5.92
CA ARG A 1 -12.24 12.26 4.73
C ARG A 1 -13.52 11.46 4.95
N THR A 2 -14.59 11.77 4.22
CA THR A 2 -15.87 11.06 4.35
C THR A 2 -16.36 10.73 2.95
N GLY A 3 -15.96 9.55 2.47
CA GLY A 3 -16.42 8.99 1.21
C GLY A 3 -16.42 7.48 1.37
N ALA A 4 -17.54 6.83 1.09
CA ALA A 4 -17.83 5.43 1.41
C ALA A 4 -16.97 4.39 0.67
N ARG A 5 -15.85 4.78 0.05
CA ARG A 5 -14.88 3.94 -0.67
C ARG A 5 -13.52 4.63 -0.66
N ASP A 6 -12.76 4.49 0.42
CA ASP A 6 -11.36 4.93 0.41
C ASP A 6 -10.56 4.03 -0.54
N THR A 7 -9.66 4.61 -1.32
CA THR A 7 -8.87 3.95 -2.38
C THR A 7 -7.36 4.14 -2.20
N GLY A 8 -6.98 4.74 -1.07
CA GLY A 8 -5.60 5.08 -0.72
C GLY A 8 -5.35 6.57 -0.62
N ASP A 9 -4.15 6.90 -0.15
CA ASP A 9 -3.62 8.25 0.02
C ASP A 9 -2.96 8.82 -1.22
N ILE A 10 -2.28 7.99 -2.01
CA ILE A 10 -1.59 8.41 -3.24
C ILE A 10 -2.31 7.83 -4.45
N ALA A 11 -2.92 8.72 -5.24
CA ALA A 11 -3.65 8.36 -6.45
C ALA A 11 -2.77 8.35 -7.71
N GLY A 12 -3.26 7.69 -8.76
CA GLY A 12 -2.66 7.74 -10.11
C GLY A 12 -1.45 6.83 -10.33
N VAL A 13 -1.06 6.05 -9.32
CA VAL A 13 0.07 5.11 -9.42
C VAL A 13 -0.34 3.87 -10.21
N ARG A 14 0.48 3.52 -11.20
CA ARG A 14 0.28 2.33 -12.03
C ARG A 14 1.57 1.57 -12.20
N HIS A 15 1.47 0.24 -12.21
CA HIS A 15 2.55 -0.66 -12.54
C HIS A 15 2.04 -1.74 -13.49
N MET A 16 2.78 -2.01 -14.57
CA MET A 16 2.36 -2.97 -15.62
C MET A 16 0.91 -2.77 -16.10
N GLY A 17 0.48 -1.50 -16.25
CA GLY A 17 -0.86 -1.13 -16.70
C GLY A 17 -1.96 -1.18 -15.63
N ARG A 18 -1.72 -1.80 -14.46
CA ARG A 18 -2.67 -1.93 -13.36
C ARG A 18 -2.46 -0.87 -12.29
N ARG A 19 -3.51 -0.54 -11.52
CA ARG A 19 -3.43 0.44 -10.41
C ARG A 19 -2.67 -0.14 -9.22
N ILE A 20 -2.07 0.73 -8.43
CA ILE A 20 -1.43 0.41 -7.15
C ILE A 20 -2.05 1.32 -6.08
N THR A 21 -2.53 0.72 -5.01
CA THR A 21 -3.03 1.45 -3.85
C THR A 21 -1.88 1.71 -2.90
N ILE A 22 -1.72 2.97 -2.48
CA ILE A 22 -0.71 3.36 -1.50
C ILE A 22 -1.39 4.08 -0.35
N GLU A 23 -1.25 3.53 0.83
CA GLU A 23 -1.69 4.13 2.09
C GLU A 23 -0.49 4.73 2.83
N THR A 24 -0.65 5.93 3.38
CA THR A 24 0.42 6.60 4.11
C THR A 24 0.16 6.59 5.60
N LYS A 25 1.19 6.29 6.40
CA LYS A 25 1.08 6.26 7.86
C LYS A 25 2.14 7.14 8.50
N ASP A 26 1.77 7.85 9.56
CA ASP A 26 2.77 8.51 10.40
C ASP A 26 3.45 7.47 11.29
N TYR A 27 4.76 7.28 11.10
CA TYR A 27 5.53 6.36 11.91
C TYR A 27 5.85 7.00 13.26
N GLY A 28 4.97 6.75 14.24
CA GLY A 28 5.13 7.16 15.63
C GLY A 28 6.22 6.40 16.42
N GLY A 29 7.16 5.72 15.75
CA GLY A 29 8.22 4.91 16.38
C GLY A 29 7.91 3.41 16.51
N ARG A 30 6.69 2.98 16.18
CA ARG A 30 6.27 1.57 16.13
C ARG A 30 5.61 1.27 14.79
N LEU A 31 6.07 0.22 14.11
CA LEU A 31 5.39 -0.30 12.94
C LEU A 31 4.20 -1.17 13.41
N LEU A 32 3.06 -1.05 12.72
CA LEU A 32 1.91 -1.93 12.91
C LEU A 32 1.57 -2.63 11.58
N PRO A 33 2.46 -3.54 11.09
CA PRO A 33 2.33 -4.05 9.73
C PRO A 33 0.97 -4.70 9.47
N ALA A 34 0.51 -5.58 10.35
CA ALA A 34 -0.76 -6.30 10.18
C ALA A 34 -1.98 -5.37 10.03
N GLN A 35 -2.06 -4.34 10.87
CA GLN A 35 -3.16 -3.37 10.80
C GLN A 35 -3.08 -2.57 9.49
N TRP A 36 -1.93 -1.96 9.22
CA TRP A 36 -1.80 -1.04 8.10
C TRP A 36 -1.88 -1.74 6.75
N THR A 37 -1.37 -2.98 6.63
CA THR A 37 -1.52 -3.75 5.39
C THR A 37 -2.96 -4.20 5.18
N SER A 38 -3.71 -4.52 6.24
CA SER A 38 -5.14 -4.86 6.13
C SER A 38 -5.99 -3.68 5.67
N GLU A 39 -5.67 -2.47 6.13
CA GLU A 39 -6.28 -1.23 5.65
C GLU A 39 -5.95 -1.00 4.17
N ALA A 40 -4.66 -1.07 3.80
CA ALA A 40 -4.23 -0.92 2.40
C ALA A 40 -4.83 -1.98 1.46
N HIS A 41 -5.04 -3.22 1.91
CA HIS A 41 -5.71 -4.27 1.12
C HIS A 41 -7.21 -4.02 0.97
N THR A 42 -7.87 -3.46 1.98
CA THR A 42 -9.27 -3.03 1.87
C THR A 42 -9.42 -1.96 0.79
N GLU A 43 -8.52 -0.98 0.79
CA GLU A 43 -8.51 0.10 -0.20
C GLU A 43 -8.09 -0.38 -1.60
N MET A 44 -7.16 -1.34 -1.68
CA MET A 44 -6.80 -2.03 -2.91
C MET A 44 -8.02 -2.71 -3.54
N GLY A 45 -8.84 -3.38 -2.74
CA GLY A 45 -10.11 -3.95 -3.19
C GLY A 45 -11.10 -2.90 -3.69
N ASN A 46 -11.16 -1.73 -3.04
CA ASN A 46 -12.00 -0.62 -3.47
C ASN A 46 -11.54 0.03 -4.80
N ASP A 47 -10.23 0.06 -5.06
CA ASP A 47 -9.64 0.63 -6.28
C ASP A 47 -9.45 -0.37 -7.43
N ASP A 48 -9.75 -1.66 -7.22
CA ASP A 48 -9.43 -2.76 -8.14
C ASP A 48 -7.93 -2.75 -8.53
N ALA A 49 -7.08 -2.56 -7.51
CA ALA A 49 -5.64 -2.44 -7.67
C ALA A 49 -4.91 -3.79 -7.60
N LEU A 50 -3.72 -3.84 -8.21
CA LEU A 50 -2.86 -5.03 -8.25
C LEU A 50 -2.23 -5.36 -6.89
N ALA A 51 -1.83 -4.33 -6.14
CA ALA A 51 -1.18 -4.46 -4.85
C ALA A 51 -1.54 -3.27 -3.94
N GLY A 52 -1.58 -3.53 -2.63
CA GLY A 52 -1.70 -2.51 -1.57
C GLY A 52 -0.36 -2.33 -0.88
N ILE A 53 0.12 -1.10 -0.81
CA ILE A 53 1.42 -0.74 -0.23
C ILE A 53 1.21 0.26 0.90
N VAL A 54 1.94 0.11 1.99
CA VAL A 54 2.01 1.13 3.05
C VAL A 54 3.33 1.87 2.96
N VAL A 55 3.28 3.21 2.93
CA VAL A 55 4.43 4.08 3.14
C VAL A 55 4.36 4.68 4.53
N ALA A 56 5.21 4.21 5.45
CA ALA A 56 5.27 4.73 6.81
C ALA A 56 6.33 5.82 6.91
N LYS A 57 5.87 7.07 7.07
CA LYS A 57 6.66 8.28 7.16
C LYS A 57 7.45 8.33 8.47
N ARG A 58 8.75 8.09 8.40
CA ARG A 58 9.69 8.17 9.50
C ARG A 58 9.73 9.58 10.10
N ARG A 59 9.63 9.64 11.44
CA ARG A 59 9.79 10.88 12.20
C ARG A 59 11.14 11.53 11.90
N ALA A 60 11.11 12.84 11.63
CA ALA A 60 12.28 13.68 11.35
C ALA A 60 13.14 13.26 10.14
N VAL A 61 12.59 12.46 9.21
CA VAL A 61 13.25 12.10 7.94
C VAL A 61 12.51 12.79 6.81
N ALA A 62 13.14 13.80 6.20
CA ALA A 62 12.55 14.57 5.09
C ALA A 62 12.80 13.92 3.73
N ASP A 63 13.86 13.13 3.58
CA ASP A 63 14.17 12.42 2.34
C ASP A 63 13.08 11.37 2.04
N PRO A 64 12.32 11.50 0.92
CA PRO A 64 11.28 10.55 0.57
C PRO A 64 11.82 9.13 0.31
N GLY A 65 13.05 8.99 -0.18
CA GLY A 65 13.68 7.69 -0.45
C GLY A 65 14.02 6.90 0.82
N SER A 66 14.03 7.59 1.97
CA SER A 66 14.41 7.02 3.25
C SER A 66 13.21 6.53 4.09
N GLN A 67 11.97 6.63 3.60
CA GLN A 67 10.77 6.20 4.34
C GLN A 67 10.62 4.68 4.38
N TRP A 68 9.81 4.16 5.31
CA TRP A 68 9.55 2.72 5.33
C TRP A 68 8.48 2.34 4.32
N VAL A 69 8.66 1.20 3.67
CA VAL A 69 7.65 0.55 2.84
C VAL A 69 7.32 -0.78 3.48
N LEU A 70 6.02 -1.05 3.66
CA LEU A 70 5.51 -2.32 4.17
C LEU A 70 4.52 -2.90 3.18
N MET A 71 4.63 -4.20 2.94
CA MET A 71 3.74 -4.98 2.08
C MET A 71 3.89 -6.47 2.43
N THR A 72 2.95 -7.31 2.00
CA THR A 72 3.13 -8.76 2.08
C THR A 72 4.05 -9.25 0.97
N LEU A 73 4.51 -10.51 1.07
CA LEU A 73 5.27 -11.12 -0.01
C LEU A 73 4.43 -11.24 -1.30
N ASN A 74 3.13 -11.46 -1.19
CA ASN A 74 2.24 -11.56 -2.35
C ASN A 74 2.08 -10.22 -3.07
N ASP A 75 2.04 -9.10 -2.34
CA ASP A 75 2.09 -7.76 -2.94
C ASP A 75 3.40 -7.54 -3.69
N LEU A 76 4.54 -7.98 -3.13
CA LEU A 76 5.83 -7.90 -3.81
C LEU A 76 5.85 -8.76 -5.08
N VAL A 77 5.34 -9.99 -5.02
CA VAL A 77 5.21 -10.86 -6.20
C VAL A 77 4.32 -10.21 -7.26
N ALA A 78 3.20 -9.61 -6.84
CA ALA A 78 2.31 -8.88 -7.72
C ALA A 78 3.01 -7.73 -8.44
N LEU A 79 3.83 -6.95 -7.73
CA LEU A 79 4.66 -5.90 -8.32
C LEU A 79 5.70 -6.46 -9.29
N LEU A 80 6.41 -7.53 -8.94
CA LEU A 80 7.47 -8.08 -9.78
C LEU A 80 6.97 -8.76 -11.05
N THR A 81 5.74 -9.29 -11.02
CA THR A 81 5.21 -10.14 -12.10
C THR A 81 4.03 -9.53 -12.86
N GLY A 82 3.41 -8.47 -12.33
CA GLY A 82 2.16 -7.91 -12.84
C GLY A 82 0.91 -8.73 -12.49
N SER A 83 1.07 -9.83 -11.76
CA SER A 83 -0.01 -10.79 -11.44
C SER A 83 -0.02 -11.11 -9.94
N ARG A 84 -1.17 -10.93 -9.30
CA ARG A 84 -1.35 -11.28 -7.88
C ARG A 84 -1.50 -12.80 -7.75
N PRO A 85 -0.80 -13.47 -6.80
CA PRO A 85 -1.03 -14.89 -6.51
C PRO A 85 -2.47 -15.17 -6.04
N ASP A 86 -3.03 -16.31 -6.46
CA ASP A 86 -4.41 -16.72 -6.12
C ASP A 86 -4.60 -17.08 -4.63
N THR A 87 -3.52 -17.22 -3.86
CA THR A 87 -3.55 -17.62 -2.45
C THR A 87 -4.04 -16.53 -1.49
N ASP A 88 -4.43 -15.37 -2.00
CA ASP A 88 -4.87 -14.18 -1.24
C ASP A 88 -6.38 -13.92 -1.26
N LEU A 89 -7.19 -14.77 -1.93
CA LEU A 89 -8.64 -14.61 -2.05
C LEU A 89 -9.42 -15.72 -1.32
#